data_AF-A0A328CDD6-F1
#
_entry.id   AF-A0A328CDD6-F1
#
_cell.length_a   1.000
_cell.length_b   1.000
_cell.length_c   1.000
_cell.angle_alpha   90.00
_cell.angle_beta   90.00
_cell.angle_gamma   90.00
#
_symmetry.space_group_name_H-M   'P 1'
#
loop_
_entity.id
_entity.type
_entity.pdbx_description
1 polymer ?
#
loop_
_entity_poly.entity_id
_entity_poly.type
_entity_poly.pdbx_seq_one_letter_code
_entity_poly.pdbx_strand_id
1 'polypeptide(L)'
;MRIRLRSTSMQLTALMRPGWAAVLAALCCALSACDALEQVGRLLELPAPTSSAPASSPVAPRRTPQAAELRKNGVVDGDTLRLVGFDESVRLLCLDTEEVLRGEELQRAQADWESYQRERKGQGRFTRSYGTFVGNQAKEWAREFFAGRDEVFVEYASEVHTRGFFGRHLGYVWVREPGGDWLNYNVEAVRAGWSPYATEYGRCDPYHEAFEEAQRQAQAAGRGIWKPGQRGYDDYPQRFEEWAPRARQIGLFRERLADHPHVVELGTDDAMGRLRQRTGERVVVFGAVDRYSPRGRPPKLYLSHRYREELMIQAPGPVKFGDMKKGDFEKREFVYVEGEVAMFRGDPIVVLDELSFIRSGDDPPKLAR
;
A
#
# COMPACT_ATOMS: atom_id res chain seq x y z
N MET A 1 -8.86 -93.02 -68.70
CA MET A 1 -10.16 -93.55 -69.20
C MET A 1 -11.15 -93.57 -68.04
N ARG A 2 -12.21 -92.75 -68.13
CA ARG A 2 -13.45 -92.66 -67.33
C ARG A 2 -13.40 -93.02 -65.83
N ILE A 3 -13.60 -92.01 -64.98
CA ILE A 3 -14.17 -92.17 -63.63
C ILE A 3 -15.46 -91.36 -63.57
N ARG A 4 -16.58 -92.02 -63.21
CA ARG A 4 -17.93 -91.45 -63.02
C ARG A 4 -18.27 -91.47 -61.52
N LEU A 5 -18.56 -90.28 -61.00
CA LEU A 5 -19.64 -89.83 -60.07
C LEU A 5 -20.18 -90.75 -58.95
N ARG A 6 -20.24 -90.19 -57.73
CA ARG A 6 -21.43 -89.98 -56.84
C ARG A 6 -21.02 -88.96 -55.76
N SER A 7 -21.54 -87.73 -55.73
CA SER A 7 -22.80 -87.26 -55.11
C SER A 7 -22.92 -87.51 -53.60
N THR A 8 -22.67 -86.46 -52.81
CA THR A 8 -23.44 -86.13 -51.60
C THR A 8 -23.35 -84.64 -51.30
N SER A 9 -24.52 -84.00 -51.21
CA SER A 9 -24.75 -82.64 -50.77
C SER A 9 -24.67 -82.55 -49.24
N MET A 10 -23.98 -81.54 -48.70
CA MET A 10 -24.22 -81.04 -47.35
C MET A 10 -23.96 -79.53 -47.34
N GLN A 11 -25.04 -78.76 -47.36
CA GLN A 11 -25.05 -77.38 -46.91
C GLN A 11 -24.90 -77.36 -45.39
N LEU A 12 -23.95 -76.58 -44.88
CA LEU A 12 -23.86 -76.24 -43.46
C LEU A 12 -23.79 -74.71 -43.34
N THR A 13 -24.98 -74.14 -43.19
CA THR A 13 -25.24 -72.87 -42.54
C THR A 13 -24.72 -72.96 -41.10
N ALA A 14 -23.66 -72.23 -40.78
CA ALA A 14 -23.19 -72.06 -39.40
C ALA A 14 -23.45 -70.61 -38.95
N LEU A 15 -24.34 -70.51 -37.97
CA LEU A 15 -24.75 -69.30 -37.27
C LEU A 15 -23.56 -68.55 -36.68
N MET A 16 -23.37 -67.28 -37.06
CA MET A 16 -22.68 -66.33 -36.18
C MET A 16 -23.63 -65.94 -35.04
N ARG A 17 -23.19 -66.18 -33.80
CA ARG A 17 -23.90 -65.80 -32.58
C ARG A 17 -23.80 -64.27 -32.36
N PRO A 18 -24.91 -63.57 -32.03
CA PRO A 18 -24.96 -62.12 -31.87
C PRO A 18 -24.49 -61.72 -30.45
N GLY A 19 -23.22 -61.98 -30.15
CA GLY A 19 -22.65 -61.66 -28.83
C GLY A 19 -21.21 -61.13 -28.85
N TRP A 20 -20.51 -61.26 -29.98
CA TRP A 20 -19.08 -60.89 -30.06
C TRP A 20 -18.82 -59.56 -30.77
N ALA A 21 -19.80 -59.03 -31.50
CA ALA A 21 -19.69 -57.70 -32.13
C ALA A 21 -19.74 -56.55 -31.11
N ALA A 22 -20.42 -56.73 -29.96
CA ALA A 22 -20.49 -55.70 -28.93
C ALA A 22 -19.20 -55.58 -28.10
N VAL A 23 -18.45 -56.67 -27.92
CA VAL A 23 -17.19 -56.68 -27.15
C VAL A 23 -16.03 -56.10 -27.97
N LEU A 24 -16.01 -56.32 -29.30
CA LEU A 24 -15.02 -55.70 -30.19
C LEU A 24 -15.31 -54.20 -30.47
N ALA A 25 -16.57 -53.79 -30.52
CA ALA A 25 -16.93 -52.37 -30.61
C ALA A 25 -16.59 -51.59 -29.32
N ALA A 26 -16.72 -52.22 -28.14
CA ALA A 26 -16.32 -51.61 -26.86
C ALA A 26 -14.78 -51.50 -26.71
N LEU A 27 -13.99 -52.44 -27.25
CA LEU A 27 -12.53 -52.37 -27.22
C LEU A 27 -11.96 -51.31 -28.19
N CYS A 28 -12.60 -51.09 -29.34
CA CYS A 28 -12.18 -50.02 -30.26
C CYS A 28 -12.50 -48.61 -29.74
N CYS A 29 -13.55 -48.43 -28.93
CA CYS A 29 -13.84 -47.16 -28.26
C CYS A 29 -12.90 -46.86 -27.08
N ALA A 30 -12.29 -47.88 -26.45
CA ALA A 30 -11.34 -47.70 -25.35
C ALA A 30 -9.93 -47.30 -25.82
N LEU A 31 -9.54 -47.67 -27.04
CA LEU A 31 -8.24 -47.29 -27.61
C LEU A 31 -8.23 -45.88 -28.24
N SER A 32 -9.36 -45.36 -28.75
CA SER A 32 -9.46 -43.94 -29.12
C SER A 32 -9.67 -43.00 -27.93
N ALA A 33 -10.01 -43.52 -26.75
CA ALA A 33 -10.11 -42.72 -25.53
C ALA A 33 -8.74 -42.42 -24.89
N CYS A 34 -7.71 -43.22 -25.17
CA CYS A 34 -6.34 -42.94 -24.71
C CYS A 34 -5.68 -41.80 -25.51
N ASP A 35 -5.87 -41.75 -26.83
CA ASP A 35 -5.38 -40.63 -27.66
C ASP A 35 -6.12 -39.30 -27.35
N ALA A 36 -7.41 -39.37 -27.01
CA ALA A 36 -8.17 -38.19 -26.57
C ALA A 36 -7.75 -37.69 -25.18
N LEU A 37 -7.36 -38.58 -24.26
CA LEU A 37 -6.81 -38.20 -22.94
C LEU A 37 -5.38 -37.66 -23.03
N GLU A 38 -4.57 -38.13 -23.99
CA GLU A 38 -3.23 -37.56 -24.24
C GLU A 38 -3.31 -36.19 -24.95
N GLN A 39 -4.28 -35.97 -25.83
CA GLN A 39 -4.57 -34.65 -26.41
C GLN A 39 -5.21 -33.68 -25.40
N VAL A 40 -6.05 -34.15 -24.47
CA VAL A 40 -6.54 -33.33 -23.36
C VAL A 40 -5.43 -33.04 -22.34
N GLY A 41 -4.49 -33.96 -22.13
CA GLY A 41 -3.26 -33.73 -21.36
C GLY A 41 -2.35 -32.66 -21.97
N ARG A 42 -2.24 -32.61 -23.31
CA ARG A 42 -1.52 -31.53 -24.04
C ARG A 42 -2.30 -30.22 -24.15
N LEU A 43 -3.63 -30.25 -24.07
CA LEU A 43 -4.49 -29.04 -23.98
C LEU A 43 -4.60 -28.49 -22.55
N LEU A 44 -4.14 -29.25 -21.55
CA LEU A 44 -4.06 -28.88 -20.14
C LEU A 44 -2.62 -28.72 -19.64
N GLU A 45 -1.62 -28.74 -20.53
CA GLU A 45 -0.35 -28.04 -20.29
C GLU A 45 -0.67 -26.55 -20.27
N LEU A 46 -1.12 -26.09 -19.10
CA LEU A 46 -1.11 -24.67 -18.78
C LEU A 46 0.29 -24.18 -19.12
N PRO A 47 0.44 -23.18 -20.01
CA PRO A 47 1.74 -22.61 -20.27
C PRO A 47 2.33 -22.23 -18.91
N ALA A 48 3.50 -22.78 -18.59
CA ALA A 48 4.31 -22.24 -17.51
C ALA A 48 4.31 -20.72 -17.72
N PRO A 49 4.04 -19.90 -16.69
CA PRO A 49 3.94 -18.46 -16.87
C PRO A 49 5.24 -17.99 -17.49
N THR A 50 5.21 -17.73 -18.80
CA THR A 50 6.28 -17.07 -19.52
C THR A 50 6.23 -15.63 -19.02
N SER A 51 6.86 -15.42 -17.87
CA SER A 51 7.12 -14.12 -17.29
C SER A 51 8.19 -13.44 -18.14
N SER A 52 7.84 -13.11 -19.37
CA SER A 52 8.50 -12.05 -20.13
C SER A 52 7.64 -10.79 -20.01
N ALA A 53 7.34 -10.39 -18.77
CA ALA A 53 7.15 -8.98 -18.53
C ALA A 53 8.48 -8.30 -18.90
N PRO A 54 8.47 -7.19 -19.66
CA PRO A 54 9.71 -6.48 -19.95
C PRO A 54 10.43 -6.22 -18.63
N ALA A 55 11.70 -6.63 -18.55
CA ALA A 55 12.53 -6.44 -17.39
C ALA A 55 12.50 -4.95 -17.04
N SER A 56 11.84 -4.60 -15.93
CA SER A 56 11.81 -3.23 -15.46
C SER A 56 13.25 -2.79 -15.24
N SER A 57 13.59 -1.58 -15.66
CA SER A 57 14.90 -0.99 -15.38
C SER A 57 15.24 -1.19 -13.90
N PRO A 58 16.39 -1.81 -13.56
CA PRO A 58 16.75 -2.05 -12.17
C PRO A 58 16.83 -0.72 -11.43
N VAL A 59 16.05 -0.60 -10.37
CA VAL A 59 16.08 0.57 -9.48
C VAL A 59 17.19 0.34 -8.46
N ALA A 60 18.04 1.33 -8.25
CA ALA A 60 19.08 1.29 -7.22
C ALA A 60 18.77 2.27 -6.08
N PRO A 61 19.29 2.03 -4.87
CA PRO A 61 19.20 3.00 -3.77
C PRO A 61 19.80 4.35 -4.16
N ARG A 62 19.17 5.44 -3.73
CA ARG A 62 19.57 6.83 -4.02
C ARG A 62 20.45 7.42 -2.93
N ARG A 63 20.26 6.96 -1.70
CA ARG A 63 21.05 7.24 -0.50
C ARG A 63 21.73 5.97 -0.03
N THR A 64 22.69 6.09 0.87
CA THR A 64 23.39 4.94 1.45
C THR A 64 22.44 4.16 2.36
N PRO A 65 22.08 2.91 2.02
CA PRO A 65 21.23 2.11 2.88
C PRO A 65 21.99 1.62 4.11
N GLN A 66 21.31 1.58 5.26
CA GLN A 66 21.81 0.97 6.48
C GLN A 66 21.50 -0.53 6.48
N ALA A 67 22.54 -1.37 6.53
CA ALA A 67 22.38 -2.81 6.71
C ALA A 67 21.70 -3.14 8.05
N ALA A 68 20.81 -4.12 8.02
CA ALA A 68 20.05 -4.57 9.18
C ALA A 68 19.64 -6.05 9.01
N GLU A 69 19.33 -6.70 10.13
CA GLU A 69 18.79 -8.05 10.13
C GLU A 69 17.30 -8.03 10.45
N LEU A 70 16.53 -8.89 9.79
CA LEU A 70 15.12 -9.08 10.11
C LEU A 70 15.00 -9.82 11.45
N ARG A 71 14.23 -9.28 12.41
CA ARG A 71 13.98 -10.02 13.67
C ARG A 71 13.18 -11.29 13.39
N LYS A 72 13.28 -12.29 14.28
CA LYS A 72 12.36 -13.45 14.26
C LYS A 72 10.91 -12.97 14.30
N ASN A 73 10.09 -13.42 13.35
CA ASN A 73 8.73 -12.92 13.13
C ASN A 73 8.67 -11.39 12.90
N GLY A 74 9.71 -10.82 12.27
CA GLY A 74 9.88 -9.39 12.07
C GLY A 74 8.92 -8.77 11.06
N VAL A 75 8.31 -9.58 10.19
CA VAL A 75 7.20 -9.13 9.33
C VAL A 75 5.93 -8.98 10.17
N VAL A 76 5.63 -7.74 10.56
CA VAL A 76 4.45 -7.40 11.37
C VAL A 76 3.21 -7.36 10.49
N ASP A 77 3.34 -6.67 9.36
CA ASP A 77 2.37 -6.54 8.28
C ASP A 77 3.12 -6.38 6.94
N GLY A 78 2.42 -6.29 5.81
CA GLY A 78 3.03 -6.15 4.48
C GLY A 78 3.83 -4.85 4.29
N ASP A 79 3.55 -3.81 5.08
CA ASP A 79 4.24 -2.52 5.05
C ASP A 79 5.00 -2.16 6.34
N THR A 80 5.17 -3.11 7.26
CA THR A 80 5.79 -2.84 8.57
C THR A 80 6.70 -3.97 9.00
N LEU A 81 7.99 -3.65 9.20
CA LEU A 81 9.03 -4.60 9.61
C LEU A 81 9.62 -4.26 10.98
N ARG A 82 10.07 -5.27 11.72
CA ARG A 82 10.92 -5.13 12.92
C ARG A 82 12.31 -5.64 12.61
N LEU A 83 13.30 -4.76 12.75
CA LEU A 83 14.69 -5.03 12.40
C LEU A 83 15.60 -4.93 13.64
N VAL A 84 16.74 -5.61 13.60
CA VAL A 84 17.81 -5.47 14.60
C VAL A 84 18.48 -4.10 14.42
N GLY A 85 18.82 -3.43 15.52
CA GLY A 85 19.42 -2.08 15.51
C GLY A 85 18.42 -0.93 15.42
N PHE A 86 17.14 -1.22 15.22
CA PHE A 86 16.05 -0.24 15.25
C PHE A 86 15.27 -0.40 16.56
N ASP A 87 15.07 0.71 17.27
CA ASP A 87 14.33 0.77 18.55
C ASP A 87 12.83 0.53 18.38
N GLU A 88 12.26 1.02 17.27
CA GLU A 88 10.89 0.82 16.85
C GLU A 88 10.80 0.07 15.51
N SER A 89 9.58 -0.27 15.07
CA SER A 89 9.39 -0.83 13.72
C SER A 89 9.69 0.20 12.62
N VAL A 90 10.03 -0.32 11.45
CA VAL A 90 10.17 0.44 10.20
C VAL A 90 8.84 0.36 9.45
N ARG A 91 8.20 1.52 9.23
CA ARG A 91 7.07 1.69 8.31
C ARG A 91 7.62 1.96 6.92
N LEU A 92 7.21 1.12 6.01
CA LEU A 92 7.63 1.16 4.63
C LEU A 92 6.87 2.26 3.89
N LEU A 93 7.62 3.20 3.33
CA LEU A 93 7.05 4.36 2.66
C LEU A 93 6.35 3.97 1.36
N CYS A 94 5.29 4.72 1.07
CA CYS A 94 4.48 4.62 -0.15
C CYS A 94 3.75 3.29 -0.34
N LEU A 95 3.60 2.53 0.76
CA LEU A 95 2.76 1.36 0.86
C LEU A 95 1.56 1.63 1.78
N ASP A 96 0.46 0.97 1.45
CA ASP A 96 -0.74 0.84 2.28
C ASP A 96 -1.30 -0.56 2.08
N THR A 97 -0.58 -1.56 2.62
CA THR A 97 -1.05 -2.95 2.57
C THR A 97 -2.29 -3.07 3.43
N GLU A 98 -3.30 -3.81 2.99
CA GLU A 98 -4.51 -4.00 3.78
C GLU A 98 -4.19 -4.61 5.16
N GLU A 99 -4.92 -4.22 6.19
CA GLU A 99 -4.61 -4.63 7.56
C GLU A 99 -4.86 -6.14 7.75
N VAL A 100 -4.09 -6.77 8.64
CA VAL A 100 -4.22 -8.22 8.91
C VAL A 100 -5.40 -8.52 9.85
N LEU A 101 -6.31 -9.43 9.45
CA LEU A 101 -7.33 -9.96 10.36
C LEU A 101 -6.72 -10.81 11.48
N ARG A 102 -7.21 -10.62 12.71
CA ARG A 102 -6.77 -11.39 13.90
C ARG A 102 -7.92 -11.65 14.86
N GLY A 103 -7.85 -12.76 15.60
CA GLY A 103 -8.75 -13.06 16.71
C GLY A 103 -10.23 -13.05 16.33
N GLU A 104 -11.05 -12.34 17.13
CA GLU A 104 -12.49 -12.20 16.90
C GLU A 104 -12.82 -11.59 15.53
N GLU A 105 -12.00 -10.66 15.06
CA GLU A 105 -12.21 -10.00 13.76
C GLU A 105 -12.15 -11.01 12.61
N LEU A 106 -11.18 -11.93 12.65
CA LEU A 106 -11.06 -13.01 11.67
C LEU A 106 -12.27 -13.94 11.71
N GLN A 107 -12.73 -14.30 12.90
CA GLN A 107 -13.90 -15.19 13.06
C GLN A 107 -15.16 -14.56 12.47
N ARG A 108 -15.37 -13.26 12.71
CA ARG A 108 -16.51 -12.51 12.17
C ARG A 108 -16.43 -12.39 10.64
N ALA A 109 -15.26 -12.06 10.11
CA ALA A 109 -15.04 -11.97 8.66
C ALA A 109 -15.19 -13.33 7.96
N GLN A 110 -14.87 -14.44 8.62
CA GLN A 110 -15.08 -15.80 8.11
C GLN A 110 -16.56 -16.20 8.10
N ALA A 111 -17.31 -15.79 9.13
CA ALA A 111 -18.73 -16.10 9.24
C ALA A 111 -19.56 -15.38 8.16
N ASP A 112 -19.31 -14.08 7.96
CA ASP A 112 -20.02 -13.27 6.97
C ASP A 112 -19.14 -12.08 6.54
N TRP A 113 -18.47 -12.23 5.39
CA TRP A 113 -17.59 -11.20 4.85
C TRP A 113 -18.34 -9.93 4.46
N GLU A 114 -19.51 -10.04 3.83
CA GLU A 114 -20.24 -8.87 3.32
C GLU A 114 -20.81 -8.01 4.44
N SER A 115 -21.33 -8.65 5.49
CA SER A 115 -21.80 -7.95 6.69
C SER A 115 -20.64 -7.31 7.43
N TYR A 116 -19.54 -8.05 7.63
CA TYR A 116 -18.31 -7.53 8.24
C TYR A 116 -17.78 -6.30 7.49
N GLN A 117 -17.61 -6.41 6.16
CA GLN A 117 -17.08 -5.32 5.34
C GLN A 117 -17.95 -4.06 5.43
N ARG A 118 -19.27 -4.22 5.34
CA ARG A 118 -20.23 -3.10 5.44
C ARG A 118 -20.15 -2.40 6.79
N GLU A 119 -20.03 -3.16 7.87
CA GLU A 119 -19.87 -2.60 9.22
C GLU A 119 -18.56 -1.81 9.35
N ARG A 120 -17.44 -2.37 8.87
CA ARG A 120 -16.11 -1.74 9.00
C ARG A 120 -16.00 -0.46 8.17
N LYS A 121 -16.56 -0.44 6.96
CA LYS A 121 -16.68 0.76 6.13
C LYS A 121 -17.50 1.85 6.85
N GLY A 122 -18.59 1.45 7.50
CA GLY A 122 -19.49 2.37 8.19
C GLY A 122 -20.16 3.36 7.23
N GLN A 123 -20.67 4.47 7.77
CA GLN A 123 -21.41 5.50 7.00
C GLN A 123 -20.64 6.83 6.90
N GLY A 124 -19.33 6.81 7.16
CA GLY A 124 -18.51 8.01 7.11
C GLY A 124 -18.25 8.48 5.68
N ARG A 125 -17.94 9.77 5.51
CA ARG A 125 -17.53 10.35 4.22
C ARG A 125 -16.21 9.74 3.71
N PHE A 126 -15.29 9.45 4.63
CA PHE A 126 -13.94 9.01 4.31
C PHE A 126 -13.80 7.49 4.37
N THR A 127 -12.92 6.97 3.50
CA THR A 127 -12.49 5.57 3.55
C THR A 127 -11.86 5.21 4.89
N ARG A 128 -12.00 3.94 5.28
CA ARG A 128 -11.50 3.38 6.54
C ARG A 128 -10.67 2.14 6.26
N SER A 129 -9.54 2.02 6.95
CA SER A 129 -8.75 0.79 6.94
C SER A 129 -9.30 -0.20 7.97
N TYR A 130 -9.30 -1.48 7.63
CA TYR A 130 -9.80 -2.58 8.45
C TYR A 130 -9.15 -3.89 8.04
N GLY A 131 -9.18 -4.90 8.92
CA GLY A 131 -8.57 -6.20 8.64
C GLY A 131 -9.21 -6.87 7.42
N THR A 132 -8.42 -7.47 6.53
CA THR A 132 -8.95 -8.24 5.40
C THR A 132 -8.20 -9.55 5.19
N PHE A 133 -8.81 -10.44 4.40
CA PHE A 133 -8.14 -11.68 4.02
C PHE A 133 -6.96 -11.41 3.08
N VAL A 134 -7.02 -10.36 2.26
CA VAL A 134 -5.89 -9.95 1.43
C VAL A 134 -4.76 -9.35 2.26
N GLY A 135 -5.04 -8.66 3.37
CA GLY A 135 -4.02 -8.25 4.34
C GLY A 135 -3.26 -9.44 4.94
N ASN A 136 -3.97 -10.51 5.30
CA ASN A 136 -3.30 -11.76 5.70
C ASN A 136 -2.42 -12.33 4.58
N GLN A 137 -2.88 -12.34 3.33
CA GLN A 137 -2.10 -12.84 2.19
C GLN A 137 -0.88 -11.97 1.90
N ALA A 138 -1.01 -10.65 1.95
CA ALA A 138 0.09 -9.71 1.79
C ALA A 138 1.19 -9.94 2.84
N LYS A 139 0.80 -10.19 4.09
CA LYS A 139 1.74 -10.54 5.15
C LYS A 139 2.45 -11.88 4.91
N GLU A 140 1.74 -12.90 4.46
CA GLU A 140 2.39 -14.18 4.13
C GLU A 140 3.34 -14.04 2.94
N TRP A 141 2.94 -13.32 1.88
CA TRP A 141 3.83 -13.00 0.77
C TRP A 141 5.07 -12.24 1.22
N ALA A 142 4.93 -11.27 2.13
CA ALA A 142 6.07 -10.54 2.68
C ALA A 142 7.04 -11.49 3.42
N ARG A 143 6.52 -12.48 4.16
CA ARG A 143 7.36 -13.51 4.80
C ARG A 143 8.08 -14.38 3.78
N GLU A 144 7.40 -14.78 2.72
CA GLU A 144 8.00 -15.54 1.62
C GLU A 144 9.06 -14.72 0.88
N PHE A 145 8.81 -13.42 0.65
CA PHE A 145 9.77 -12.50 0.06
C PHE A 145 11.05 -12.44 0.88
N PHE A 146 10.96 -12.34 2.21
CA PHE A 146 12.14 -12.30 3.07
C PHE A 146 12.68 -13.69 3.47
N ALA A 147 12.06 -14.78 3.04
CA ALA A 147 12.53 -16.12 3.38
C ALA A 147 13.92 -16.38 2.80
N GLY A 148 14.85 -16.80 3.66
CA GLY A 148 16.26 -17.03 3.28
C GLY A 148 17.07 -15.74 3.06
N ARG A 149 16.51 -14.56 3.36
CA ARG A 149 17.20 -13.27 3.29
C ARG A 149 17.44 -12.76 4.71
N ASP A 150 18.61 -13.09 5.26
CA ASP A 150 18.96 -12.70 6.63
C ASP A 150 19.35 -11.22 6.74
N GLU A 151 19.90 -10.66 5.66
CA GLU A 151 20.31 -9.25 5.56
C GLU A 151 19.33 -8.45 4.69
N VAL A 152 18.88 -7.32 5.23
CA VAL A 152 18.09 -6.31 4.52
C VAL A 152 18.75 -4.95 4.70
N PHE A 153 18.38 -3.97 3.87
CA PHE A 153 18.96 -2.64 3.95
C PHE A 153 17.86 -1.57 3.97
N VAL A 154 17.93 -0.69 4.96
CA VAL A 154 16.97 0.40 5.14
C VAL A 154 17.55 1.69 4.58
N GLU A 155 16.84 2.29 3.64
CA GLU A 155 17.14 3.61 3.11
C GLU A 155 16.10 4.62 3.64
N TYR A 156 16.53 5.58 4.46
CA TYR A 156 15.67 6.69 4.86
C TYR A 156 15.36 7.59 3.66
N ALA A 157 14.10 7.97 3.48
CA ALA A 157 13.72 8.90 2.42
C ALA A 157 14.23 10.33 2.65
N SER A 158 14.42 10.71 3.92
CA SER A 158 14.84 12.04 4.35
C SER A 158 15.81 11.95 5.53
N GLU A 159 16.75 12.88 5.59
CA GLU A 159 17.69 13.04 6.73
C GLU A 159 17.02 13.68 7.95
N VAL A 160 15.95 14.45 7.73
CA VAL A 160 15.26 15.23 8.78
C VAL A 160 13.82 14.76 9.00
N HIS A 161 13.37 13.73 8.29
CA HIS A 161 12.04 13.13 8.47
C HIS A 161 12.19 11.61 8.52
N THR A 162 13.00 11.15 9.48
CA THR A 162 13.34 9.74 9.65
C THR A 162 12.26 8.96 10.38
N ARG A 163 11.39 9.63 11.15
CA ARG A 163 10.30 9.00 11.90
C ARG A 163 8.93 9.49 11.49
N GLY A 164 7.93 8.63 11.67
CA GLY A 164 6.52 8.93 11.44
C GLY A 164 5.78 9.35 12.71
N PHE A 165 4.48 9.63 12.57
CA PHE A 165 3.64 10.09 13.68
C PHE A 165 3.71 9.20 14.93
N PHE A 166 3.67 7.87 14.78
CA PHE A 166 3.76 6.93 15.90
C PHE A 166 5.20 6.57 16.34
N GLY A 167 6.22 7.34 15.92
CA GLY A 167 7.62 7.09 16.30
C GLY A 167 8.33 5.98 15.52
N ARG A 168 7.62 5.28 14.62
CA ARG A 168 8.19 4.30 13.68
C ARG A 168 9.19 4.96 12.73
N HIS A 169 10.25 4.25 12.38
CA HIS A 169 11.19 4.67 11.34
C HIS A 169 10.49 4.66 9.98
N LEU A 170 10.85 5.59 9.09
CA LEU A 170 10.29 5.73 7.75
C LEU A 170 11.37 5.45 6.70
N GLY A 171 11.16 4.43 5.88
CA GLY A 171 12.16 4.11 4.86
C GLY A 171 11.68 3.18 3.75
N TYR A 172 12.57 3.00 2.79
CA TYR A 172 12.51 1.95 1.78
C TYR A 172 13.37 0.78 2.22
N VAL A 173 12.91 -0.44 1.95
CA VAL A 173 13.67 -1.64 2.26
C VAL A 173 14.17 -2.27 0.98
N TRP A 174 15.45 -2.61 1.01
CA TRP A 174 16.19 -3.20 -0.08
C TRP A 174 16.72 -4.56 0.33
N VAL A 175 16.81 -5.46 -0.64
CA VAL A 175 17.54 -6.71 -0.52
C VAL A 175 18.55 -6.79 -1.66
N ARG A 176 19.66 -7.48 -1.42
CA ARG A 176 20.62 -7.83 -2.48
C ARG A 176 20.29 -9.23 -2.97
N GLU A 177 20.09 -9.36 -4.27
CA GLU A 177 19.95 -10.66 -4.90
C GLU A 177 21.35 -11.32 -5.02
N PRO A 178 21.43 -12.67 -5.13
CA PRO A 178 22.71 -13.38 -5.24
C PRO A 178 23.61 -12.89 -6.40
N GLY A 179 23.03 -12.30 -7.45
CA GLY A 179 23.76 -11.68 -8.57
C GLY A 179 24.37 -10.31 -8.26
N GLY A 180 24.12 -9.76 -7.07
CA GLY A 180 24.59 -8.44 -6.63
C GLY A 180 23.63 -7.29 -6.92
N ASP A 181 22.52 -7.55 -7.62
CA ASP A 181 21.50 -6.56 -7.94
C ASP A 181 20.68 -6.14 -6.72
N TRP A 182 20.23 -4.90 -6.73
CA TRP A 182 19.33 -4.36 -5.71
C TRP A 182 17.88 -4.61 -6.07
N LEU A 183 17.10 -5.05 -5.08
CA LEU A 183 15.66 -5.21 -5.20
C LEU A 183 14.95 -4.37 -4.14
N ASN A 184 14.10 -3.44 -4.58
CA ASN A 184 13.32 -2.57 -3.69
C ASN A 184 12.03 -3.28 -3.28
N TYR A 185 11.97 -3.77 -2.05
CA TYR A 185 10.80 -4.49 -1.53
C TYR A 185 9.51 -3.67 -1.66
N ASN A 186 9.57 -2.35 -1.43
CA ASN A 186 8.37 -1.51 -1.51
C ASN A 186 7.80 -1.51 -2.93
N VAL A 187 8.65 -1.34 -3.94
CA VAL A 187 8.22 -1.41 -5.34
C VAL A 187 7.72 -2.82 -5.69
N GLU A 188 8.40 -3.87 -5.21
CA GLU A 188 7.97 -5.25 -5.44
C GLU A 188 6.62 -5.57 -4.80
N ALA A 189 6.32 -5.06 -3.61
CA ALA A 189 5.04 -5.25 -2.95
C ALA A 189 3.88 -4.67 -3.79
N VAL A 190 4.11 -3.50 -4.41
CA VAL A 190 3.14 -2.89 -5.34
C VAL A 190 3.06 -3.70 -6.63
N ARG A 191 4.19 -4.14 -7.19
CA ARG A 191 4.24 -4.92 -8.45
C ARG A 191 3.55 -6.28 -8.30
N ALA A 192 3.68 -6.90 -7.14
CA ALA A 192 2.99 -8.14 -6.78
C ALA A 192 1.50 -7.94 -6.46
N GLY A 193 1.04 -6.69 -6.37
CA GLY A 193 -0.35 -6.33 -6.11
C GLY A 193 -0.78 -6.44 -4.65
N TRP A 194 0.16 -6.45 -3.70
CA TRP A 194 -0.16 -6.53 -2.26
C TRP A 194 -0.36 -5.18 -1.60
N SER A 195 0.01 -4.10 -2.28
CA SER A 195 -0.22 -2.71 -1.89
C SER A 195 -0.56 -1.89 -3.13
N PRO A 196 -1.42 -0.85 -3.02
CA PRO A 196 -1.40 0.22 -4.00
C PRO A 196 -0.10 1.04 -3.84
N TYR A 197 0.21 1.87 -4.83
CA TYR A 197 1.14 2.98 -4.63
C TYR A 197 0.44 4.07 -3.81
N ALA A 198 0.69 4.10 -2.51
CA ALA A 198 0.02 4.98 -1.58
C ALA A 198 0.70 6.35 -1.50
N THR A 199 0.00 7.40 -1.91
CA THR A 199 0.52 8.78 -1.98
C THR A 199 -0.05 9.72 -0.91
N GLU A 200 -0.80 9.19 0.06
CA GLU A 200 -1.49 9.96 1.12
C GLU A 200 -0.56 10.96 1.87
N TYR A 201 0.73 10.62 2.00
CA TYR A 201 1.75 11.42 2.69
C TYR A 201 2.81 11.99 1.74
N GLY A 202 2.44 12.17 0.47
CA GLY A 202 3.32 12.68 -0.58
C GLY A 202 3.72 11.59 -1.57
N ARG A 203 4.26 12.05 -2.70
CA ARG A 203 4.82 11.16 -3.73
C ARG A 203 6.17 10.61 -3.29
N CYS A 204 6.48 9.43 -3.80
CA CYS A 204 7.78 8.80 -3.68
C CYS A 204 8.75 9.37 -4.73
N ASP A 205 9.14 10.63 -4.63
CA ASP A 205 9.83 11.31 -5.74
C ASP A 205 11.03 10.55 -6.33
N PRO A 206 11.93 9.91 -5.53
CA PRO A 206 13.07 9.20 -6.09
C PRO A 206 12.72 7.91 -6.86
N TYR A 207 11.54 7.34 -6.60
CA TYR A 207 11.08 6.04 -7.14
C TYR A 207 9.69 6.10 -7.77
N HIS A 208 9.18 7.30 -8.04
CA HIS A 208 7.79 7.53 -8.43
C HIS A 208 7.41 6.74 -9.67
N GLU A 209 8.24 6.79 -10.71
CA GLU A 209 8.02 6.08 -11.98
C GLU A 209 8.02 4.57 -11.79
N ALA A 210 8.90 4.05 -10.91
CA ALA A 210 8.98 2.62 -10.63
C ALA A 210 7.70 2.12 -9.91
N PHE A 211 7.17 2.91 -8.97
CA PHE A 211 5.90 2.63 -8.32
C PHE A 211 4.70 2.70 -9.28
N GLU A 212 4.65 3.70 -10.17
CA GLU A 212 3.58 3.80 -11.16
C GLU A 212 3.60 2.63 -12.15
N GLU A 213 4.77 2.25 -12.64
CA GLU A 213 4.92 1.07 -13.50
C GLU A 213 4.54 -0.20 -12.76
N ALA A 214 5.02 -0.39 -11.53
CA ALA A 214 4.65 -1.53 -10.70
C ALA A 214 3.14 -1.65 -10.49
N GLN A 215 2.46 -0.54 -10.17
CA GLN A 215 1.02 -0.52 -9.99
C GLN A 215 0.29 -0.84 -11.29
N ARG A 216 0.70 -0.23 -12.41
CA ARG A 216 0.13 -0.50 -13.73
C ARG A 216 0.27 -1.98 -14.11
N GLN A 217 1.43 -2.59 -13.88
CA GLN A 217 1.65 -4.02 -14.11
C GLN A 217 0.74 -4.89 -13.23
N ALA A 218 0.62 -4.57 -11.94
CA ALA A 218 -0.21 -5.31 -11.00
C ALA A 218 -1.70 -5.24 -11.35
N GLN A 219 -2.19 -4.04 -11.74
CA GLN A 219 -3.55 -3.80 -12.19
C GLN A 219 -3.86 -4.56 -13.48
N ALA A 220 -2.99 -4.45 -14.49
CA ALA A 220 -3.17 -5.13 -15.78
C ALA A 220 -3.20 -6.65 -15.64
N ALA A 221 -2.42 -7.20 -14.69
CA ALA A 221 -2.38 -8.62 -14.41
C ALA A 221 -3.41 -9.09 -13.35
N GLY A 222 -4.25 -8.20 -12.80
CA GLY A 222 -5.24 -8.54 -11.78
C GLY A 222 -4.66 -9.21 -10.53
N ARG A 223 -3.50 -8.75 -10.05
CA ARG A 223 -2.77 -9.35 -8.93
C ARG A 223 -3.27 -8.83 -7.57
N GLY A 224 -3.24 -9.69 -6.55
CA GLY A 224 -3.52 -9.33 -5.16
C GLY A 224 -4.80 -8.52 -4.98
N ILE A 225 -4.68 -7.28 -4.49
CA ILE A 225 -5.80 -6.33 -4.28
C ILE A 225 -6.58 -6.01 -5.57
N TRP A 226 -5.96 -6.19 -6.74
CA TRP A 226 -6.57 -5.94 -8.06
C TRP A 226 -7.34 -7.16 -8.60
N LYS A 227 -7.31 -8.29 -7.91
CA LYS A 227 -8.00 -9.51 -8.34
C LYS A 227 -9.52 -9.35 -8.17
N PRO A 228 -10.33 -9.63 -9.22
CA PRO A 228 -11.79 -9.60 -9.08
C PRO A 228 -12.30 -10.57 -8.01
N GLY A 229 -13.24 -10.11 -7.18
CA GLY A 229 -13.86 -10.92 -6.13
C GLY A 229 -12.95 -11.26 -4.94
N GLN A 230 -11.80 -10.61 -4.82
CA GLN A 230 -10.94 -10.73 -3.64
C GLN A 230 -11.65 -10.17 -2.39
N ARG A 231 -11.34 -10.73 -1.21
CA ARG A 231 -11.93 -10.34 0.07
C ARG A 231 -11.05 -9.32 0.79
N GLY A 232 -11.11 -8.10 0.26
CA GLY A 232 -10.30 -6.96 0.66
C GLY A 232 -11.02 -5.66 0.38
N TYR A 233 -10.31 -4.55 0.33
CA TYR A 233 -10.91 -3.25 0.08
C TYR A 233 -11.51 -3.19 -1.34
N ASP A 234 -12.75 -2.74 -1.41
CA ASP A 234 -13.54 -2.53 -2.63
C ASP A 234 -13.62 -1.04 -3.01
N ASP A 235 -12.91 -0.17 -2.30
CA ASP A 235 -13.01 1.30 -2.36
C ASP A 235 -11.72 2.00 -2.81
N TYR A 236 -10.78 1.29 -3.45
CA TYR A 236 -9.52 1.87 -3.93
C TYR A 236 -9.68 3.12 -4.82
N PRO A 237 -10.64 3.19 -5.78
CA PRO A 237 -10.86 4.43 -6.53
C PRO A 237 -11.14 5.64 -5.62
N GLN A 238 -11.97 5.47 -4.59
CA GLN A 238 -12.27 6.52 -3.62
C GLN A 238 -11.02 6.87 -2.78
N ARG A 239 -10.22 5.88 -2.36
CA ARG A 239 -8.95 6.13 -1.65
C ARG A 239 -8.01 6.99 -2.49
N PHE A 240 -7.90 6.72 -3.78
CA PHE A 240 -7.06 7.52 -4.67
C PHE A 240 -7.55 8.96 -4.83
N GLU A 241 -8.86 9.17 -4.94
CA GLU A 241 -9.46 10.50 -4.94
C GLU A 241 -9.20 11.25 -3.62
N GLU A 242 -9.22 10.55 -2.48
CA GLU A 242 -8.91 11.12 -1.17
C GLU A 242 -7.41 11.44 -1.00
N TRP A 243 -6.51 10.62 -1.54
CA TRP A 243 -5.07 10.79 -1.39
C TRP A 243 -4.47 11.82 -2.35
N ALA A 244 -5.00 11.93 -3.58
CA ALA A 244 -4.40 12.76 -4.62
C ALA A 244 -4.27 14.26 -4.25
N PRO A 245 -5.28 14.92 -3.65
CA PRO A 245 -5.14 16.31 -3.20
C PRO A 245 -4.05 16.47 -2.13
N ARG A 246 -3.96 15.54 -1.18
CA ARG A 246 -2.91 15.57 -0.14
C ARG A 246 -1.52 15.43 -0.74
N ALA A 247 -1.35 14.47 -1.65
CA ALA A 247 -0.09 14.24 -2.35
C ALA A 247 0.36 15.48 -3.13
N ARG A 248 -0.61 16.15 -3.79
CA ARG A 248 -0.39 17.40 -4.54
C ARG A 248 0.03 18.53 -3.61
N GLN A 249 -0.69 18.75 -2.52
CA GLN A 249 -0.40 19.81 -1.56
C GLN A 249 1.01 19.66 -0.96
N ILE A 250 1.38 18.45 -0.54
CA ILE A 250 2.73 18.15 -0.02
C ILE A 250 3.80 18.38 -1.10
N GLY A 251 3.52 17.96 -2.34
CA GLY A 251 4.44 18.17 -3.46
C GLY A 251 4.68 19.66 -3.74
N LEU A 252 3.61 20.46 -3.81
CA LEU A 252 3.70 21.91 -4.04
C LEU A 252 4.37 22.63 -2.87
N PHE A 253 4.14 22.19 -1.63
CA PHE A 253 4.87 22.68 -0.46
C PHE A 253 6.37 22.45 -0.63
N ARG A 254 6.78 21.20 -0.91
CA ARG A 254 8.19 20.84 -1.02
C ARG A 254 8.89 21.55 -2.16
N GLU A 255 8.22 21.68 -3.30
CA GLU A 255 8.75 22.38 -4.47
C GLU A 255 9.00 23.88 -4.20
N ARG A 256 8.10 24.54 -3.48
CA ARG A 256 8.08 26.02 -3.41
C ARG A 256 8.59 26.60 -2.10
N LEU A 257 8.43 25.87 -0.99
CA LEU A 257 8.58 26.43 0.36
C LEU A 257 9.46 25.62 1.31
N ALA A 258 9.81 24.36 1.01
CA ALA A 258 10.58 23.53 1.97
C ALA A 258 11.91 24.17 2.40
N ASP A 259 12.60 24.85 1.47
CA ASP A 259 13.89 25.50 1.73
C ASP A 259 13.76 26.95 2.23
N HIS A 260 12.53 27.44 2.43
CA HIS A 260 12.31 28.82 2.86
C HIS A 260 12.72 29.00 4.33
N PRO A 261 13.55 30.01 4.67
CA PRO A 261 14.16 30.13 6.00
C PRO A 261 13.14 30.29 7.14
N HIS A 262 11.98 30.89 6.86
CA HIS A 262 10.91 31.09 7.84
C HIS A 262 9.82 30.01 7.85
N VAL A 263 10.00 28.93 7.08
CA VAL A 263 9.02 27.85 6.96
C VAL A 263 9.44 26.64 7.80
N VAL A 264 8.48 26.03 8.50
CA VAL A 264 8.66 24.78 9.25
C VAL A 264 7.65 23.74 8.80
N GLU A 265 8.12 22.60 8.28
CA GLU A 265 7.31 21.40 8.03
C GLU A 265 7.12 20.63 9.35
N LEU A 266 5.90 20.63 9.89
CA LEU A 266 5.59 19.77 11.02
C LEU A 266 5.63 18.31 10.62
N GLY A 267 6.29 17.51 11.47
CA GLY A 267 6.48 16.08 11.25
C GLY A 267 7.93 15.71 10.93
N THR A 268 8.75 16.70 10.55
CA THR A 268 10.22 16.57 10.55
C THR A 268 10.74 16.44 11.97
N ASP A 269 11.81 15.67 12.16
CA ASP A 269 12.39 15.31 13.46
C ASP A 269 12.84 16.52 14.28
N ASP A 270 13.22 17.62 13.62
CA ASP A 270 13.72 18.85 14.24
C ASP A 270 12.67 19.96 14.34
N ALA A 271 11.44 19.76 13.84
CA ALA A 271 10.42 20.81 13.70
C ALA A 271 10.19 21.60 15.00
N MET A 272 9.96 20.89 16.11
CA MET A 272 9.71 21.52 17.41
C MET A 272 10.96 22.20 17.98
N GLY A 273 12.15 21.67 17.69
CA GLY A 273 13.42 22.31 18.05
C GLY A 273 13.63 23.62 17.30
N ARG A 274 13.37 23.61 15.98
CA ARG A 274 13.43 24.80 15.12
C ARG A 274 12.44 25.87 15.57
N LEU A 275 11.21 25.49 15.97
CA LEU A 275 10.24 26.44 16.51
C LEU A 275 10.73 27.06 17.82
N ARG A 276 11.25 26.27 18.77
CA ARG A 276 11.78 26.82 20.04
C ARG A 276 12.88 27.86 19.80
N GLN A 277 13.79 27.60 18.86
CA GLN A 277 14.87 28.53 18.50
C GLN A 277 14.38 29.85 17.89
N ARG A 278 13.14 29.88 17.39
CA ARG A 278 12.50 31.03 16.72
C ARG A 278 11.50 31.76 17.60
N THR A 279 11.60 31.61 18.92
CA THR A 279 10.71 32.32 19.84
C THR A 279 10.81 33.84 19.62
N GLY A 280 9.66 34.49 19.39
CA GLY A 280 9.56 35.91 19.03
C GLY A 280 9.68 36.20 17.54
N GLU A 281 9.97 35.21 16.69
CA GLU A 281 9.98 35.36 15.23
C GLU A 281 8.61 35.00 14.62
N ARG A 282 8.32 35.60 13.47
CA ARG A 282 7.22 35.18 12.60
C ARG A 282 7.65 34.02 11.72
N VAL A 283 6.84 32.98 11.69
CA VAL A 283 7.08 31.76 10.90
C VAL A 283 5.83 31.36 10.15
N VAL A 284 6.02 30.54 9.12
CA VAL A 284 4.94 29.79 8.48
C VAL A 284 5.11 28.31 8.79
N VAL A 285 4.09 27.73 9.40
CA VAL A 285 4.05 26.30 9.71
C VAL A 285 3.18 25.58 8.70
N PHE A 286 3.72 24.53 8.07
CA PHE A 286 2.96 23.59 7.25
C PHE A 286 2.71 22.30 8.04
N GLY A 287 1.45 21.91 8.24
CA GLY A 287 1.13 20.72 9.04
C GLY A 287 -0.32 20.26 8.93
N ALA A 288 -0.56 19.00 9.30
CA ALA A 288 -1.90 18.41 9.25
C ALA A 288 -2.76 18.81 10.45
N VAL A 289 -4.02 19.19 10.21
CA VAL A 289 -4.96 19.51 11.30
C VAL A 289 -5.31 18.24 12.09
N ASP A 290 -5.11 18.27 13.41
CA ASP A 290 -5.58 17.21 14.32
C ASP A 290 -6.99 17.53 14.84
N ARG A 291 -7.14 18.70 15.46
CA ARG A 291 -8.39 19.11 16.10
C ARG A 291 -8.52 20.62 16.23
N TYR A 292 -9.76 21.08 16.23
CA TYR A 292 -10.13 22.45 16.48
C TYR A 292 -11.02 22.55 17.73
N SER A 293 -10.71 23.49 18.62
CA SER A 293 -11.43 23.75 19.87
C SER A 293 -11.99 25.18 19.89
N PRO A 294 -13.23 25.39 19.40
CA PRO A 294 -13.85 26.71 19.31
C PRO A 294 -14.28 27.29 20.66
N ARG A 295 -14.44 26.43 21.68
CA ARG A 295 -14.94 26.83 23.01
C ARG A 295 -13.83 27.33 23.94
N GLY A 296 -12.57 27.23 23.53
CA GLY A 296 -11.46 27.81 24.26
C GLY A 296 -11.59 29.34 24.32
N ARG A 297 -11.17 29.95 25.44
CA ARG A 297 -10.97 31.39 25.53
C ARG A 297 -9.48 31.64 25.76
N PRO A 298 -8.69 31.89 24.70
CA PRO A 298 -9.07 31.99 23.28
C PRO A 298 -9.28 30.63 22.57
N PRO A 299 -9.90 30.63 21.36
CA PRO A 299 -10.00 29.45 20.49
C PRO A 299 -8.63 28.86 20.14
N LYS A 300 -8.60 27.55 19.89
CA LYS A 300 -7.35 26.81 19.64
C LYS A 300 -7.49 25.88 18.44
N LEU A 301 -6.46 25.88 17.60
CA LEU A 301 -6.25 24.87 16.56
C LEU A 301 -5.01 24.05 16.93
N TYR A 302 -5.04 22.76 16.68
CA TYR A 302 -3.91 21.87 16.95
C TYR A 302 -3.50 21.19 15.67
N LEU A 303 -2.20 21.27 15.37
CA LEU A 303 -1.59 20.58 14.23
C LEU A 303 -0.83 19.35 14.73
N SER A 304 -1.00 18.23 14.02
CA SER A 304 -0.31 16.98 14.31
C SER A 304 1.20 17.11 14.09
N HIS A 305 2.00 16.67 15.08
CA HIS A 305 3.44 16.50 14.92
C HIS A 305 3.85 15.04 15.13
N ARG A 306 3.67 14.53 16.35
CA ARG A 306 3.92 13.13 16.74
C ARG A 306 2.77 12.63 17.60
N TYR A 307 2.75 11.33 17.89
CA TYR A 307 1.75 10.75 18.76
C TYR A 307 1.83 11.40 20.15
N ARG A 308 0.74 12.09 20.54
CA ARG A 308 0.63 12.91 21.76
C ARG A 308 1.49 14.18 21.78
N GLU A 309 2.04 14.58 20.65
CA GLU A 309 2.72 15.87 20.48
C GLU A 309 2.01 16.64 19.37
N GLU A 310 1.46 17.79 19.74
CA GLU A 310 0.70 18.67 18.87
C GLU A 310 1.27 20.08 18.97
N LEU A 311 1.30 20.81 17.86
CA LEU A 311 1.58 22.24 17.89
C LEU A 311 0.26 22.97 18.16
N MET A 312 0.21 23.71 19.26
CA MET A 312 -0.92 24.58 19.56
C MET A 312 -0.81 25.88 18.77
N ILE A 313 -1.90 26.24 18.08
CA ILE A 313 -2.11 27.53 17.45
C ILE A 313 -3.16 28.29 18.27
N GLN A 314 -2.83 29.51 18.70
CA GLN A 314 -3.65 30.33 19.59
C GLN A 314 -4.00 31.68 18.97
N ALA A 315 -5.27 32.10 19.10
CA ALA A 315 -5.74 33.40 18.62
C ALA A 315 -6.25 34.27 19.79
N PRO A 316 -5.42 35.08 20.46
CA PRO A 316 -5.81 35.87 21.63
C PRO A 316 -6.85 36.98 21.36
N GLY A 317 -6.95 37.47 20.12
CA GLY A 317 -7.98 38.45 19.69
C GLY A 317 -9.12 37.81 18.89
N PRO A 318 -10.03 38.60 18.28
CA PRO A 318 -11.06 38.10 17.36
C PRO A 318 -10.45 37.71 16.00
N VAL A 319 -9.30 37.04 15.98
CA VAL A 319 -8.71 36.53 14.74
C VAL A 319 -9.68 35.51 14.15
N LYS A 320 -9.93 35.69 12.85
CA LYS A 320 -11.12 35.23 12.12
C LYS A 320 -11.13 33.74 11.82
N PHE A 321 -11.05 32.89 12.84
CA PHE A 321 -11.54 31.51 12.69
C PHE A 321 -13.01 31.46 12.24
N GLY A 322 -13.77 32.55 12.41
CA GLY A 322 -15.17 32.68 12.01
C GLY A 322 -15.44 32.75 10.51
N ASP A 323 -14.44 33.09 9.67
CA ASP A 323 -14.57 33.01 8.21
C ASP A 323 -14.28 31.59 7.68
N MET A 324 -13.75 30.72 8.55
CA MET A 324 -13.42 29.34 8.23
C MET A 324 -14.57 28.43 8.63
N LYS A 325 -15.08 27.63 7.69
CA LYS A 325 -16.13 26.65 7.93
C LYS A 325 -15.53 25.46 8.68
N LYS A 326 -16.35 24.71 9.40
CA LYS A 326 -15.95 23.42 10.00
C LYS A 326 -15.30 22.46 8.98
N GLY A 327 -15.68 22.59 7.71
CA GLY A 327 -15.09 21.87 6.57
C GLY A 327 -13.61 22.18 6.33
N ASP A 328 -13.16 23.41 6.62
CA ASP A 328 -11.78 23.88 6.40
C ASP A 328 -10.80 23.35 7.48
N PHE A 329 -11.33 22.61 8.45
CA PHE A 329 -10.60 21.91 9.50
C PHE A 329 -10.93 20.41 9.49
N GLU A 330 -11.41 19.88 8.36
CA GLU A 330 -11.61 18.44 8.25
C GLU A 330 -10.29 17.72 8.55
N LYS A 331 -10.37 16.74 9.45
CA LYS A 331 -9.22 15.88 9.78
C LYS A 331 -8.66 15.37 8.47
N ARG A 332 -7.34 15.49 8.28
CA ARG A 332 -6.57 15.09 7.08
C ARG A 332 -6.37 16.19 6.03
N GLU A 333 -6.66 17.45 6.30
CA GLU A 333 -6.10 18.55 5.49
C GLU A 333 -4.79 19.07 6.07
N PHE A 334 -3.83 19.43 5.20
CA PHE A 334 -2.70 20.24 5.63
C PHE A 334 -3.06 21.72 5.52
N VAL A 335 -2.51 22.51 6.42
CA VAL A 335 -2.68 23.96 6.45
C VAL A 335 -1.33 24.65 6.54
N TYR A 336 -1.30 25.86 6.01
CA TYR A 336 -0.26 26.85 6.25
C TYR A 336 -0.74 27.81 7.34
N VAL A 337 0.05 27.98 8.39
CA VAL A 337 -0.26 28.89 9.49
C VAL A 337 0.89 29.87 9.64
N GLU A 338 0.65 31.15 9.36
CA GLU A 338 1.59 32.21 9.71
C GLU A 338 1.26 32.78 11.09
N GLY A 339 2.28 32.98 11.92
CA GLY A 339 2.13 33.65 13.20
C GLY A 339 3.45 33.80 13.93
N GLU A 340 3.41 34.42 15.10
CA GLU A 340 4.59 34.58 15.97
C GLU A 340 4.77 33.33 16.83
N VAL A 341 6.00 32.83 16.95
CA VAL A 341 6.29 31.71 17.85
C VAL A 341 6.42 32.23 19.28
N ALA A 342 5.65 31.66 20.19
CA ALA A 342 5.75 31.91 21.63
C ALA A 342 5.98 30.61 22.40
N MET A 343 6.30 30.72 23.69
CA MET A 343 6.43 29.58 24.58
C MET A 343 5.26 29.51 25.54
N PHE A 344 4.66 28.33 25.69
CA PHE A 344 3.60 28.06 26.66
C PHE A 344 3.88 26.76 27.39
N ARG A 345 4.07 26.85 28.71
CA ARG A 345 4.39 25.70 29.59
C ARG A 345 5.61 24.89 29.14
N GLY A 346 6.58 25.54 28.50
CA GLY A 346 7.82 24.90 28.03
C GLY A 346 7.76 24.40 26.58
N ASP A 347 6.60 24.46 25.94
CA ASP A 347 6.43 24.06 24.53
C ASP A 347 6.22 25.25 23.61
N PRO A 348 6.74 25.20 22.36
CA PRO A 348 6.48 26.24 21.39
C PRO A 348 5.02 26.19 20.94
N ILE A 349 4.45 27.37 20.74
CA ILE A 349 3.11 27.57 20.20
C ILE A 349 3.19 28.65 19.12
N VAL A 350 2.21 28.70 18.22
CA VAL A 350 2.09 29.81 17.27
C VAL A 350 0.92 30.69 17.67
N VAL A 351 1.17 31.97 17.85
CA VAL A 351 0.18 32.97 18.23
C VAL A 351 -0.18 33.79 17.01
N LEU A 352 -1.49 33.88 16.74
CA LEU A 352 -2.03 34.65 15.63
C LEU A 352 -2.37 36.07 16.06
N ASP A 353 -2.11 37.01 15.17
CA ASP A 353 -2.44 38.44 15.27
C ASP A 353 -3.19 38.94 14.03
N GLU A 354 -3.38 40.26 13.89
CA GLU A 354 -4.07 40.85 12.74
C GLU A 354 -3.38 40.65 11.39
N LEU A 355 -2.08 40.33 11.36
CA LEU A 355 -1.30 40.11 10.14
C LEU A 355 -1.20 38.62 9.76
N SER A 356 -1.55 37.74 10.70
CA SER A 356 -1.44 36.28 10.55
C SER A 356 -2.47 35.72 9.57
N PHE A 357 -2.16 34.58 8.97
CA PHE A 357 -3.12 33.84 8.13
C PHE A 357 -3.14 32.34 8.46
N ILE A 358 -4.28 31.72 8.12
CA ILE A 358 -4.40 30.27 7.97
C ILE A 358 -4.93 30.00 6.58
N ARG A 359 -4.30 29.10 5.84
CA ARG A 359 -4.73 28.69 4.50
C ARG A 359 -4.70 27.18 4.37
N SER A 360 -5.80 26.59 3.92
CA SER A 360 -5.85 25.21 3.43
C SER A 360 -5.77 25.18 1.90
N GLY A 361 -5.58 23.98 1.34
CA GLY A 361 -5.60 23.77 -0.10
C GLY A 361 -4.23 23.86 -0.79
N ASP A 362 -4.27 23.75 -2.11
CA ASP A 362 -3.10 23.42 -2.93
C ASP A 362 -2.13 24.58 -3.16
N ASP A 363 -2.57 25.85 -3.10
CA ASP A 363 -1.71 26.98 -3.44
C ASP A 363 -0.89 27.45 -2.22
N PRO A 364 0.43 27.18 -2.18
CA PRO A 364 1.24 27.62 -1.07
C PRO A 364 1.29 29.16 -1.02
N PRO A 365 1.35 29.78 0.17
CA PRO A 365 1.43 31.22 0.28
C PRO A 365 2.68 31.76 -0.42
N LYS A 366 2.54 32.93 -1.07
CA LYS A 366 3.69 33.65 -1.62
C LYS A 366 4.40 34.36 -0.47
N LEU A 367 5.59 33.87 -0.12
CA LEU A 367 6.44 34.48 0.90
C LEU A 367 7.55 35.29 0.24
N ALA A 368 7.90 36.43 0.84
CA ALA A 368 9.10 37.16 0.46
C ALA A 368 10.33 36.37 0.94
N ARG A 369 11.31 36.20 0.06
CA ARG A 369 12.55 35.45 0.36
C ARG A 369 13.44 36.17 1.35
#